data_AF-A0A968PCM8-F1
#
_entry.id   AF-A0A968PCM8-F1
#
_cell.length_a   1.000
_cell.length_b   1.000
_cell.length_c   1.000
_cell.angle_alpha   90.00
_cell.angle_beta   90.00
_cell.angle_gamma   90.00
#
_symmetry.space_group_name_H-M   'P 1'
#
loop_
_entity.id
_entity.type
_entity.pdbx_description
1 polymer ?
#
loop_
_entity_poly.entity_id
_entity_poly.type
_entity_poly.pdbx_seq_one_letter_code
_entity_poly.pdbx_strand_id
1 'polypeptide(L)'
;MTVASAPASAAPGAYASNATRAPLRALEAVSQRCGLQRHRLLMLLGAPGSGKSTFINYLTHCLAEAALAELEEAYACRDTWLAKLPDWEHGPLIPIRIVLRDFATSEIVAKATKGTPKLLFDFLRASLDELHLGEALLPLAQYLRNGRALLLLDGFDEVIGQTTLLHVAESVRMLVQAYQHSPVVVSVSYS
;
A
#
# COMPACT_ATOMS: atom_id res chain seq x y z
N MET A 1 -73.10 -20.53 -12.88
CA MET A 1 -72.18 -19.42 -12.60
C MET A 1 -70.86 -20.03 -12.16
N THR A 2 -69.93 -20.38 -13.06
CA THR A 2 -68.79 -19.56 -13.57
C THR A 2 -67.88 -19.12 -12.41
N VAL A 3 -66.56 -19.36 -12.28
CA VAL A 3 -65.37 -19.43 -13.16
C VAL A 3 -64.25 -20.22 -12.39
N ALA A 4 -63.50 -21.16 -12.99
CA ALA A 4 -62.03 -21.17 -13.35
C ALA A 4 -61.04 -20.51 -12.33
N SER A 5 -59.76 -20.85 -12.13
CA SER A 5 -58.72 -21.70 -12.75
C SER A 5 -57.48 -21.72 -11.80
N ALA A 6 -56.59 -22.73 -11.88
CA ALA A 6 -55.24 -22.74 -11.26
C ALA A 6 -54.16 -22.11 -12.20
N PRO A 7 -52.82 -22.25 -11.97
CA PRO A 7 -51.91 -21.63 -10.97
C PRO A 7 -50.70 -20.86 -11.61
N ALA A 8 -49.88 -20.11 -10.84
CA ALA A 8 -48.53 -19.61 -11.24
C ALA A 8 -47.77 -19.07 -9.99
N SER A 9 -46.61 -19.59 -9.58
CA SER A 9 -45.23 -19.30 -10.05
C SER A 9 -44.60 -18.01 -9.49
N ALA A 10 -43.54 -18.13 -8.67
CA ALA A 10 -42.22 -17.47 -8.78
C ALA A 10 -41.48 -17.34 -7.43
N ALA A 11 -40.24 -17.84 -7.36
CA ALA A 11 -39.23 -17.48 -6.36
C ALA A 11 -38.65 -16.07 -6.67
N PRO A 12 -37.94 -15.37 -5.76
CA PRO A 12 -36.50 -15.63 -5.52
C PRO A 12 -36.11 -15.45 -4.03
N GLY A 13 -35.04 -15.99 -3.47
CA GLY A 13 -33.66 -15.94 -3.91
C GLY A 13 -32.84 -15.54 -2.67
N ALA A 14 -31.93 -16.41 -2.25
CA ALA A 14 -31.02 -16.17 -1.15
C ALA A 14 -30.17 -14.93 -1.44
N TYR A 15 -30.43 -13.82 -0.75
CA TYR A 15 -29.50 -12.70 -0.69
C TYR A 15 -28.33 -13.12 0.20
N ALA A 16 -27.25 -13.52 -0.47
CA ALA A 16 -25.91 -13.55 0.12
C ALA A 16 -25.68 -12.23 0.87
N SER A 17 -25.29 -12.35 2.14
CA SER A 17 -24.93 -11.21 2.98
C SER A 17 -23.80 -10.43 2.31
N ASN A 18 -24.14 -9.30 1.70
CA ASN A 18 -23.18 -8.26 1.37
C ASN A 18 -22.57 -7.79 2.68
N ALA A 19 -21.38 -8.31 3.00
CA ALA A 19 -20.55 -7.78 4.06
C ALA A 19 -20.18 -6.35 3.67
N THR A 20 -20.96 -5.40 4.19
CA THR A 20 -20.72 -3.97 4.11
C THR A 20 -19.31 -3.73 4.65
N ARG A 21 -18.36 -3.48 3.76
CA ARG A 21 -17.00 -3.06 4.14
C ARG A 21 -17.14 -1.69 4.78
N ALA A 22 -17.25 -1.65 6.10
CA ALA A 22 -17.20 -0.39 6.84
C ALA A 22 -15.87 0.31 6.50
N PRO A 23 -15.85 1.64 6.35
CA PRO A 23 -14.61 2.37 6.19
C PRO A 23 -13.78 2.19 7.48
N LEU A 24 -12.76 1.34 7.41
CA LEU A 24 -11.74 1.26 8.44
C LEU A 24 -10.98 2.58 8.43
N ARG A 25 -10.69 3.14 9.61
CA ARG A 25 -9.77 4.28 9.69
C ARG A 25 -8.44 3.85 9.09
N ALA A 26 -7.77 4.75 8.38
CA ALA A 26 -6.52 4.46 7.65
C ALA A 26 -5.50 3.71 8.52
N LEU A 27 -5.33 4.15 9.77
CA LEU A 27 -4.44 3.52 10.72
C LEU A 27 -4.92 2.12 11.12
N GLU A 28 -6.18 1.98 11.51
CA GLU A 28 -6.77 0.70 11.90
C GLU A 28 -6.65 -0.37 10.80
N ALA A 29 -6.89 0.01 9.54
CA ALA A 29 -6.76 -0.89 8.39
C ALA A 29 -5.34 -1.44 8.21
N VAL A 30 -4.33 -0.61 8.49
CA VAL A 30 -2.91 -0.97 8.35
C VAL A 30 -2.38 -1.60 9.63
N SER A 31 -2.89 -1.23 10.81
CA SER A 31 -2.45 -1.70 12.12
C SER A 31 -2.81 -3.17 12.40
N GLN A 32 -3.98 -3.63 11.95
CA GLN A 32 -4.46 -4.98 12.25
C GLN A 32 -3.73 -6.06 11.42
N ARG A 33 -3.24 -7.13 12.07
CA ARG A 33 -2.68 -8.30 11.36
C ARG A 33 -3.66 -8.91 10.39
N CYS A 34 -4.89 -9.10 10.82
CA CYS A 34 -5.96 -9.63 9.97
C CYS A 34 -6.19 -8.74 8.74
N GLY A 35 -6.07 -7.41 8.87
CA GLY A 35 -6.20 -6.46 7.76
C GLY A 35 -5.16 -6.69 6.68
N LEU A 36 -3.86 -6.62 7.02
CA LEU A 36 -2.77 -6.80 6.04
C LEU A 36 -2.63 -8.24 5.53
N GLN A 37 -2.89 -9.25 6.38
CA GLN A 37 -2.85 -10.65 5.96
C GLN A 37 -3.98 -10.98 4.97
N ARG A 38 -5.17 -10.41 5.17
CA ARG A 38 -6.31 -10.61 4.27
C ARG A 38 -6.21 -9.75 3.02
N HIS A 39 -5.64 -8.54 3.13
CA HIS A 39 -5.53 -7.57 2.05
C HIS A 39 -4.09 -7.06 1.94
N ARG A 40 -3.35 -7.63 0.98
CA ARG A 40 -1.96 -7.24 0.67
C ARG A 40 -1.84 -5.86 0.03
N LEU A 41 -2.92 -5.39 -0.59
CA LEU A 41 -3.02 -4.07 -1.19
C LEU A 41 -4.16 -3.32 -0.49
N LEU A 42 -3.82 -2.24 0.20
CA LEU A 42 -4.77 -1.32 0.81
C LEU A 42 -4.78 0.00 0.05
N MET A 43 -5.97 0.50 -0.23
CA MET A 43 -6.18 1.79 -0.89
C MET A 43 -6.60 2.82 0.17
N LEU A 44 -5.76 3.81 0.40
CA LEU A 44 -6.04 4.95 1.27
C LEU A 44 -6.76 6.04 0.46
N LEU A 45 -8.08 6.05 0.57
CA LEU A 45 -8.96 7.01 -0.11
C LEU A 45 -9.21 8.25 0.76
N GLY A 46 -9.31 9.42 0.13
CA GLY A 46 -9.67 10.66 0.81
C GLY A 46 -9.69 11.85 -0.14
N ALA A 47 -10.45 12.91 0.18
CA ALA A 47 -10.47 14.12 -0.62
C ALA A 47 -9.06 14.75 -0.79
N PRO A 48 -8.82 15.57 -1.83
CA PRO A 48 -7.62 16.41 -1.91
C PRO A 48 -7.43 17.22 -0.61
N GLY A 49 -6.21 17.28 -0.08
CA GLY A 49 -5.92 17.97 1.18
C GLY A 49 -6.36 17.24 2.46
N SER A 50 -6.94 16.02 2.39
CA SER A 50 -7.38 15.27 3.57
C SER A 50 -6.25 14.72 4.46
N GLY A 51 -4.99 15.04 4.18
CA GLY A 51 -3.83 14.63 4.97
C GLY A 51 -3.28 13.21 4.68
N LYS A 52 -3.61 12.58 3.54
CA LYS A 52 -3.12 11.23 3.19
C LYS A 52 -1.60 11.13 3.19
N SER A 53 -0.91 12.05 2.51
CA SER A 53 0.56 12.09 2.48
C SER A 53 1.15 12.41 3.86
N THR A 54 0.49 13.26 4.65
CA THR A 54 0.87 13.51 6.06
C THR A 54 0.78 12.24 6.90
N PHE A 55 -0.29 11.45 6.75
CA PHE A 55 -0.45 10.16 7.41
C PHE A 55 0.64 9.16 6.97
N ILE A 56 0.90 9.04 5.67
CA ILE A 56 1.97 8.18 5.14
C ILE A 56 3.35 8.60 5.71
N ASN A 57 3.64 9.90 5.78
CA ASN A 57 4.88 10.41 6.35
C ASN A 57 5.00 10.09 7.83
N TYR A 58 3.93 10.30 8.58
CA TYR A 58 3.88 10.00 10.00
C TYR A 58 4.10 8.51 10.27
N LEU A 59 3.43 7.64 9.52
CA LEU A 59 3.60 6.20 9.61
C LEU A 59 5.02 5.77 9.22
N THR A 60 5.57 6.32 8.14
CA THR A 60 6.96 6.08 7.71
C THR A 60 7.93 6.43 8.82
N HIS A 61 7.77 7.59 9.45
CA HIS A 61 8.66 8.05 10.50
C HIS A 61 8.58 7.17 11.75
N CYS A 62 7.36 6.83 12.23
CA CYS A 62 7.20 5.96 13.39
C CYS A 62 7.82 4.57 13.19
N LEU A 63 7.66 4.00 11.98
CA LEU A 63 8.21 2.69 11.64
C LEU A 63 9.73 2.72 11.48
N ALA A 64 10.29 3.76 10.85
CA ALA A 64 11.73 3.91 10.68
C ALA A 64 12.43 4.02 12.03
N GLU A 65 11.92 4.87 12.92
CA GLU A 65 12.46 5.03 14.27
C GLU A 65 12.36 3.75 15.10
N ALA A 66 11.24 3.04 14.99
CA ALA A 66 11.07 1.75 15.67
C ALA A 66 12.06 0.68 15.15
N ALA A 67 12.33 0.67 13.85
CA ALA A 67 13.31 -0.25 13.26
C ALA A 67 14.75 0.09 13.67
N LEU A 68 15.10 1.37 13.76
CA LEU A 68 16.42 1.80 14.25
C LEU A 68 16.65 1.40 15.70
N ALA A 69 15.61 1.52 16.55
CA ALA A 69 15.68 1.10 17.95
C ALA A 69 15.92 -0.41 18.14
N GLU A 70 15.57 -1.27 17.18
CA GLU A 70 15.90 -2.70 17.22
C GLU A 70 17.37 -2.99 16.84
N LEU A 71 18.00 -2.10 16.07
CA LEU A 71 19.36 -2.30 15.55
C LEU A 71 20.43 -1.76 16.49
N GLU A 72 20.13 -0.68 17.22
CA GLU A 72 21.10 0.00 18.06
C GLU A 72 20.47 0.44 19.39
N GLU A 73 21.07 -0.01 20.49
CA GLU A 73 20.62 0.29 21.86
C GLU A 73 20.65 1.79 22.19
N ALA A 74 21.48 2.57 21.47
CA ALA A 74 21.50 4.03 21.54
C ALA A 74 20.18 4.68 21.08
N TYR A 75 19.42 4.01 20.22
CA TYR A 75 18.10 4.44 19.75
C TYR A 75 16.95 3.84 20.56
N ALA A 76 17.24 3.04 21.60
CA ALA A 76 16.24 2.48 22.51
C ALA A 76 15.64 3.59 23.41
N CYS A 77 14.72 4.37 22.86
CA CYS A 77 13.91 5.29 23.65
C CYS A 77 12.94 4.50 24.56
N ARG A 78 12.69 5.00 25.77
CA ARG A 78 11.78 4.36 26.75
C ARG A 78 10.33 4.29 26.27
N ASP A 79 9.95 5.16 25.34
CA ASP A 79 8.68 5.09 24.60
C ASP A 79 8.96 4.57 23.19
N THR A 80 8.53 3.34 22.90
CA THR A 80 8.72 2.77 21.56
C THR A 80 7.88 3.57 20.57
N TRP A 81 8.46 3.94 19.42
CA TRP A 81 7.72 4.67 18.37
C TRP A 81 6.49 3.90 17.85
N LEU A 82 6.47 2.57 18.02
CA LEU A 82 5.29 1.75 17.78
C LEU A 82 4.12 2.05 18.73
N ALA A 83 4.38 2.49 19.98
CA ALA A 83 3.32 2.87 20.91
C ALA A 83 2.49 4.09 20.44
N LYS A 84 3.03 4.87 19.49
CA LYS A 84 2.30 5.96 18.82
C LYS A 84 1.36 5.46 17.72
N LEU A 85 1.46 4.19 17.34
CA LEU A 85 0.59 3.52 16.38
C LEU A 85 -0.39 2.62 17.14
N PRO A 86 -1.60 3.11 17.50
CA PRO A 86 -2.61 2.29 18.15
C PRO A 86 -2.90 1.00 17.37
N ASP A 87 -3.06 -0.08 18.13
CA ASP A 87 -3.38 -1.43 17.67
C ASP A 87 -2.38 -2.01 16.65
N TRP A 88 -1.15 -1.50 16.61
CA TRP A 88 -0.12 -1.96 15.68
C TRP A 88 0.44 -3.33 16.08
N GLU A 89 0.13 -4.35 15.28
CA GLU A 89 0.47 -5.73 15.63
C GLU A 89 1.70 -6.29 14.86
N HIS A 90 2.28 -5.55 13.92
CA HIS A 90 3.23 -6.09 12.95
C HIS A 90 4.71 -6.01 13.35
N GLY A 91 5.00 -5.42 14.52
CA GLY A 91 6.37 -5.04 14.89
C GLY A 91 6.93 -3.95 13.96
N PRO A 92 8.24 -3.66 14.01
CA PRO A 92 8.83 -2.61 13.21
C PRO A 92 9.09 -3.10 11.77
N LEU A 93 8.08 -2.92 10.92
CA LEU A 93 8.25 -3.11 9.48
C LEU A 93 9.15 -2.01 8.94
N ILE A 94 10.10 -2.35 8.07
CA ILE A 94 10.91 -1.38 7.33
C ILE A 94 10.00 -0.62 6.35
N PRO A 95 9.79 0.70 6.52
CA PRO A 95 8.93 1.45 5.64
C PRO A 95 9.69 1.83 4.37
N ILE A 96 9.12 1.50 3.20
CA ILE A 96 9.67 1.88 1.89
C ILE A 96 8.64 2.80 1.24
N ARG A 97 8.93 4.10 1.18
CA ARG A 97 8.04 5.10 0.57
C ARG A 97 8.47 5.42 -0.85
N ILE A 98 7.52 5.39 -1.78
CA ILE A 98 7.68 5.85 -3.15
C ILE A 98 6.60 6.89 -3.44
N VAL A 99 7.01 8.09 -3.85
CA VAL A 99 6.09 9.11 -4.35
C VAL A 99 5.80 8.78 -5.81
N LEU A 100 4.55 8.40 -6.10
CA LEU A 100 4.13 7.89 -7.41
C LEU A 100 4.14 8.97 -8.49
N ARG A 101 3.90 10.23 -8.13
CA ARG A 101 4.09 11.38 -9.03
C ARG A 101 5.53 11.43 -9.55
N ASP A 102 6.50 11.37 -8.66
CA ASP A 102 7.92 11.49 -9.03
C ASP A 102 8.35 10.27 -9.85
N PHE A 103 7.95 9.08 -9.42
CA PHE A 103 8.13 7.84 -10.18
C PHE A 103 7.55 7.94 -11.59
N ALA A 104 6.31 8.42 -11.74
CA ALA A 104 5.65 8.55 -13.03
C ALA A 104 6.33 9.53 -13.98
N THR A 105 6.95 10.59 -13.44
CA THR A 105 7.71 11.57 -14.23
C THR A 105 9.15 11.16 -14.53
N SER A 106 9.63 10.04 -13.97
CA SER A 106 11.00 9.58 -14.16
C SER A 106 11.27 9.09 -15.60
N GLU A 107 12.52 9.22 -16.04
CA GLU A 107 12.94 8.65 -17.33
C GLU A 107 12.73 7.14 -17.41
N ILE A 108 12.77 6.45 -16.27
CA ILE A 108 12.57 5.00 -16.16
C ILE A 108 11.18 4.62 -16.65
N VAL A 109 10.15 5.37 -16.25
CA VAL A 109 8.78 5.14 -16.70
C VAL A 109 8.57 5.66 -18.12
N ALA A 110 9.17 6.81 -18.47
CA ALA A 110 9.05 7.39 -19.80
C ALA A 110 9.61 6.47 -20.91
N LYS A 111 10.67 5.71 -20.62
CA LYS A 111 11.31 4.75 -21.55
C LYS A 111 10.68 3.36 -21.50
N ALA A 112 9.74 3.11 -20.58
CA ALA A 112 9.13 1.80 -20.42
C ALA A 112 8.11 1.49 -21.52
N THR A 113 8.08 0.25 -21.97
CA THR A 113 7.06 -0.26 -22.91
C THR A 113 5.91 -1.00 -22.23
N LYS A 114 6.06 -1.32 -20.95
CA LYS A 114 5.05 -1.96 -20.09
C LYS A 114 5.38 -1.73 -18.62
N GLY A 115 4.39 -1.83 -17.74
CA GLY A 115 4.64 -1.78 -16.30
C GLY A 115 5.27 -3.07 -15.78
N THR A 116 6.25 -2.97 -14.89
CA THR A 116 6.86 -4.12 -14.23
C THR A 116 7.35 -3.75 -12.83
N PRO A 117 7.49 -4.72 -11.91
CA PRO A 117 8.09 -4.45 -10.60
C PRO A 117 9.50 -3.86 -10.72
N LYS A 118 10.24 -4.24 -11.76
CA LYS A 118 11.59 -3.74 -12.02
C LYS A 118 11.64 -2.22 -12.15
N LEU A 119 10.62 -1.56 -12.72
CA LEU A 119 10.59 -0.10 -12.84
C LEU A 119 10.65 0.58 -11.46
N LEU A 120 9.90 0.07 -10.48
CA LEU A 120 9.91 0.59 -9.11
C LEU A 120 11.27 0.36 -8.43
N PHE A 121 11.89 -0.81 -8.64
CA PHE A 121 13.22 -1.09 -8.09
C PHE A 121 14.32 -0.28 -8.76
N ASP A 122 14.23 -0.03 -10.07
CA ASP A 122 15.16 0.84 -10.78
C ASP A 122 15.02 2.28 -10.30
N PHE A 123 13.80 2.74 -10.04
CA PHE A 123 13.55 4.07 -9.47
C PHE A 123 14.13 4.18 -8.06
N LEU A 124 13.85 3.20 -7.19
CA LEU A 124 14.47 3.13 -5.85
C LEU A 124 15.99 3.10 -5.93
N ARG A 125 16.57 2.34 -6.87
CA ARG A 125 18.03 2.30 -7.08
C ARG A 125 18.56 3.67 -7.44
N ALA A 126 17.94 4.34 -8.41
CA ALA A 126 18.38 5.68 -8.82
C ALA A 126 18.37 6.67 -7.63
N SER A 127 17.28 6.68 -6.84
CA SER A 127 17.20 7.53 -5.65
C SER A 127 18.23 7.19 -4.58
N LEU A 128 18.58 5.90 -4.41
CA LEU A 128 19.62 5.48 -3.45
C LEU A 128 21.03 5.81 -3.95
N ASP A 129 21.30 5.61 -5.24
CA ASP A 129 22.60 5.90 -5.85
C ASP A 129 22.93 7.40 -5.80
N GLU A 130 21.92 8.28 -5.97
CA GLU A 130 22.04 9.73 -5.78
C GLU A 130 22.52 10.12 -4.37
N LEU A 131 22.21 9.28 -3.37
CA LEU A 131 22.62 9.45 -1.98
C LEU A 131 23.88 8.64 -1.63
N HIS A 132 24.49 7.96 -2.59
CA HIS A 132 25.59 7.00 -2.40
C HIS A 132 25.24 5.82 -1.47
N LEU A 133 23.98 5.36 -1.50
CA LEU A 133 23.43 4.28 -0.68
C LEU A 133 22.93 3.08 -1.52
N GLY A 134 23.48 2.88 -2.71
CA GLY A 134 23.04 1.85 -3.66
C GLY A 134 23.05 0.43 -3.09
N GLU A 135 23.96 0.14 -2.16
CA GLU A 135 24.08 -1.12 -1.46
C GLU A 135 22.86 -1.47 -0.60
N ALA A 136 22.08 -0.46 -0.17
CA ALA A 136 20.88 -0.66 0.64
C ALA A 136 19.74 -1.33 -0.15
N LEU A 137 19.78 -1.29 -1.48
CA LEU A 137 18.72 -1.86 -2.31
C LEU A 137 18.54 -3.37 -2.11
N LEU A 138 19.64 -4.11 -1.93
CA LEU A 138 19.59 -5.56 -1.74
C LEU A 138 18.94 -5.93 -0.39
N PRO A 139 19.36 -5.37 0.76
CA PRO A 139 18.64 -5.50 2.03
C PRO A 139 17.16 -5.14 1.93
N LEU A 140 16.80 -4.02 1.29
CA LEU A 140 15.40 -3.60 1.13
C LEU A 140 14.57 -4.65 0.37
N ALA A 141 15.13 -5.21 -0.71
CA ALA A 141 14.49 -6.29 -1.45
C ALA A 141 14.30 -7.56 -0.59
N GLN A 142 15.25 -7.88 0.29
CA GLN A 142 15.13 -9.01 1.22
C GLN A 142 14.04 -8.77 2.27
N TYR A 143 13.97 -7.57 2.85
CA TYR A 143 12.89 -7.22 3.78
C TYR A 143 11.50 -7.33 3.13
N LEU A 144 11.35 -6.91 1.87
CA LEU A 144 10.12 -7.09 1.11
C LEU A 144 9.76 -8.56 0.86
N ARG A 145 10.75 -9.41 0.51
CA ARG A 145 10.50 -10.85 0.29
C ARG A 145 10.06 -11.55 1.56
N ASN A 146 10.64 -11.17 2.70
CA ASN A 146 10.43 -11.82 3.98
C ASN A 146 9.21 -11.28 4.75
N GLY A 147 8.46 -10.33 4.18
CA GLY A 147 7.31 -9.71 4.86
C GLY A 147 7.68 -8.81 6.04
N ARG A 148 8.91 -8.30 6.04
CA ARG A 148 9.47 -7.42 7.08
C ARG A 148 9.51 -5.95 6.63
N ALA A 149 8.95 -5.64 5.47
CA ALA A 149 8.80 -4.28 4.96
C ALA A 149 7.34 -3.95 4.64
N LEU A 150 7.00 -2.67 4.76
CA LEU A 150 5.74 -2.08 4.33
C LEU A 150 6.03 -1.12 3.18
N LEU A 151 5.39 -1.33 2.03
CA LEU A 151 5.52 -0.42 0.90
C LEU A 151 4.41 0.64 0.94
N LEU A 152 4.81 1.90 0.87
CA LEU A 152 3.95 3.07 0.94
C LEU A 152 4.04 3.82 -0.38
N LEU A 153 3.01 3.72 -1.21
CA LEU A 153 2.93 4.33 -2.53
C LEU A 153 2.02 5.56 -2.47
N ASP A 154 2.60 6.74 -2.57
CA ASP A 154 1.90 8.00 -2.28
C ASP A 154 1.59 8.78 -3.57
N GLY A 155 0.34 9.20 -3.76
CA GLY A 155 -0.07 10.12 -4.83
C GLY A 155 -0.40 9.44 -6.16
N PHE A 156 -1.15 8.32 -6.15
CA PHE A 156 -1.51 7.63 -7.39
C PHE A 156 -2.40 8.47 -8.32
N ASP A 157 -3.28 9.30 -7.75
CA ASP A 157 -4.16 10.22 -8.50
C ASP A 157 -3.42 11.36 -9.21
N GLU A 158 -2.17 11.64 -8.80
CA GLU A 158 -1.36 12.72 -9.38
C GLU A 158 -0.58 12.26 -10.62
N VAL A 159 -0.74 10.99 -11.04
CA VAL A 159 -0.09 10.43 -12.21
C VAL A 159 -0.79 10.93 -13.48
N ILE A 160 -0.07 11.70 -14.29
CA ILE A 160 -0.59 12.29 -15.53
C ILE A 160 -0.21 11.42 -16.73
N GLY A 161 -1.17 11.23 -17.64
CA GLY A 161 -1.00 10.53 -18.91
C GLY A 161 -1.49 9.09 -18.86
N GLN A 162 -2.31 8.70 -19.84
CA GLN A 162 -2.99 7.40 -19.84
C GLN A 162 -2.00 6.22 -19.88
N THR A 163 -1.00 6.29 -20.75
CA THR A 163 0.03 5.23 -20.87
C THR A 163 0.88 5.13 -19.60
N THR A 164 1.29 6.27 -19.04
CA THR A 164 2.04 6.35 -17.78
C THR A 164 1.24 5.73 -16.63
N LEU A 165 -0.03 6.11 -16.50
CA LEU A 165 -0.93 5.56 -15.48
C LEU A 165 -1.07 4.04 -15.61
N LEU A 166 -1.19 3.52 -16.84
CA LEU A 166 -1.20 2.08 -17.09
C LEU A 166 0.10 1.41 -16.63
N HIS A 167 1.26 1.95 -17.00
CA HIS A 167 2.55 1.40 -16.58
C HIS A 167 2.73 1.43 -15.06
N VAL A 168 2.34 2.50 -14.38
CA VAL A 168 2.38 2.60 -12.92
C VAL A 168 1.45 1.56 -12.30
N ALA A 169 0.18 1.50 -12.73
CA ALA A 169 -0.80 0.55 -12.21
C ALA A 169 -0.37 -0.92 -12.40
N GLU A 170 0.17 -1.25 -13.57
CA GLU A 170 0.71 -2.58 -13.86
C GLU A 170 1.90 -2.92 -12.98
N SER A 171 2.82 -1.95 -12.78
CA SER A 171 3.99 -2.14 -11.91
C SER A 171 3.56 -2.44 -10.48
N VAL A 172 2.60 -1.68 -9.94
CA VAL A 172 2.04 -1.91 -8.60
C VAL A 172 1.34 -3.26 -8.51
N ARG A 173 0.48 -3.60 -9.48
CA ARG A 173 -0.24 -4.89 -9.52
C ARG A 173 0.73 -6.08 -9.52
N MET A 174 1.73 -6.05 -10.40
CA MET A 174 2.72 -7.12 -10.50
C MET A 174 3.62 -7.19 -9.26
N LEU A 175 3.91 -6.06 -8.63
CA LEU A 175 4.70 -6.03 -7.41
C LEU A 175 3.97 -6.72 -6.26
N VAL A 176 2.69 -6.43 -6.07
CA VAL A 176 1.84 -7.10 -5.06
C VAL A 176 1.78 -8.62 -5.30
N GLN A 177 1.81 -9.06 -6.56
CA GLN A 177 1.86 -10.49 -6.91
C GLN A 177 3.23 -11.13 -6.62
N ALA A 178 4.32 -10.40 -6.81
CA ALA A 178 5.68 -10.88 -6.62
C ALA A 178 6.10 -10.90 -5.12
N TYR A 179 5.67 -9.92 -4.33
CA TYR A 179 6.05 -9.73 -2.93
C TYR A 179 4.88 -10.02 -1.99
N GLN A 180 4.47 -11.29 -1.96
CA GLN A 180 3.24 -11.75 -1.32
C GLN A 180 3.21 -11.63 0.20
N HIS A 181 4.36 -11.45 0.84
CA HIS A 181 4.50 -11.38 2.29
C HIS A 181 4.52 -9.94 2.82
N SER A 182 4.70 -8.96 1.94
CA SER A 182 4.79 -7.56 2.33
C SER A 182 3.50 -6.81 2.00
N PRO A 183 2.94 -6.08 2.97
CA PRO A 183 1.82 -5.19 2.73
C PRO A 183 2.20 -4.01 1.83
N VAL A 184 1.23 -3.55 1.04
CA VAL A 184 1.32 -2.37 0.18
C VAL A 184 0.14 -1.45 0.48
N VAL A 185 0.43 -0.19 0.76
CA VAL A 185 -0.58 0.87 0.90
C VAL A 185 -0.41 1.86 -0.25
N VAL A 186 -1.50 2.19 -0.93
CA VAL A 186 -1.53 3.19 -2.00
C VAL A 186 -2.45 4.33 -1.60
N SER A 187 -1.98 5.58 -1.61
CA SER A 187 -2.87 6.73 -1.44
C SER A 187 -3.46 7.18 -2.77
N VAL A 188 -4.77 7.47 -2.75
CA VAL A 188 -5.52 7.95 -3.92
C VAL A 188 -6.52 9.01 -3.46
N SER A 189 -6.55 10.15 -4.14
CA SER A 189 -7.65 11.11 -4.00
C SER A 189 -8.83 10.76 -4.89
N TYR A 190 -10.04 10.99 -4.40
CA TYR A 190 -11.24 11.04 -5.23
C TYR A 190 -11.72 12.48 -5.36
N SER A 191 -12.19 12.81 -6.55
CA SER A 191 -12.84 14.07 -6.92
C SER A 191 -14.29 13.80 -7.29
#